data_AF-A0A938XZ06-F1
#
_entry.id   AF-A0A938XZ06-F1
#
_cell.length_a   1.000
_cell.length_b   1.000
_cell.length_c   1.000
_cell.angle_alpha   90.00
_cell.angle_beta   90.00
_cell.angle_gamma   90.00
#
_symmetry.space_group_name_H-M   'P 1'
#
loop_
_entity.id
_entity.type
_entity.pdbx_description
1 polymer ?
#
loop_
_entity_poly.entity_id
_entity_poly.type
_entity_poly.pdbx_seq_one_letter_code
_entity_poly.pdbx_strand_id
1 'polypeptide(L)'
;MGRGIVSTFSKIAREAAKAQRNAERRQRAVQREYERQKRLQRQYERQLEREHDKALKQAIRDQKNYEKEQKARYLQSRKDETQDLNDEVRYILEDFRSVLSLTLKTDDTISFESLYPKEKFPAFVPPPASTIPANPQPIKEDFFKSVKLEPSFWEKTLGIGKEKRLESVRQAEAAYNSAQAEHERINNVIENILKEDAKLLHEAKERYEREKQAFEDEIAQRIQQVDEFKSKYFSGEKEAVEAYNSMVLERSQYSDLFPQQFELYYVEQSKELVVEYELPSSNAIPVFKEYKYIQSKDEIKGTEFKQKEKTDIYSNLTASVTLRTLHELFEADQANVIDSIVFNGVVSTINPSTGLEIRPCIITVQTTKSEFNQFDLSKVDVIACVKGLRAQISPSLTELAPVKPIVNLDMFDKRFVDERDMISGIDDRTNLLEMDPFDFEHLVCNLFAKIGLESKLTRSSRDGGVDVIAFDPRPVFGGKYVIQAKRYRNTVEVAAVRDLYGTMMNENAAKGILVTTSTFGPDARGFAKDKPIELIDGTNLLYMLEQQGIRAKIIIP
;
A
#
# COMPACT_ATOMS: atom_id res chain seq x y z
N MET A 1 -117.81 74.36 -13.27
CA MET A 1 -116.87 75.46 -13.61
C MET A 1 -115.92 75.62 -12.43
N GLY A 2 -114.62 75.81 -12.57
CA GLY A 2 -113.92 76.39 -11.42
C GLY A 2 -112.46 76.10 -11.29
N ARG A 3 -111.73 76.62 -12.28
CA ARG A 3 -110.33 76.96 -12.15
C ARG A 3 -110.05 78.20 -12.99
N GLY A 4 -109.25 79.13 -12.48
CA GLY A 4 -108.69 80.24 -13.25
C GLY A 4 -108.57 81.50 -12.41
N ILE A 5 -107.36 81.88 -12.02
CA ILE A 5 -106.90 83.26 -11.71
C ILE A 5 -105.45 83.22 -11.22
N VAL A 6 -104.92 82.08 -10.80
CA VAL A 6 -103.52 81.98 -10.30
C VAL A 6 -102.45 82.00 -11.45
N SER A 7 -102.63 82.83 -12.50
CA SER A 7 -101.91 82.80 -13.80
C SER A 7 -100.59 83.61 -13.86
N THR A 8 -100.46 84.77 -13.21
CA THR A 8 -99.32 85.68 -13.45
C THR A 8 -98.15 85.49 -12.49
N PHE A 9 -98.39 85.40 -11.19
CA PHE A 9 -97.36 84.97 -10.22
C PHE A 9 -96.76 83.61 -10.59
N SER A 10 -97.49 82.83 -11.38
CA SER A 10 -97.02 81.55 -11.91
C SER A 10 -95.78 81.66 -12.79
N LYS A 11 -95.51 82.77 -13.50
CA LYS A 11 -94.35 82.84 -14.43
C LYS A 11 -93.01 83.03 -13.71
N ILE A 12 -92.88 84.03 -12.84
CA ILE A 12 -91.65 84.27 -12.05
C ILE A 12 -91.42 83.12 -11.06
N ALA A 13 -92.50 82.66 -10.40
CA ALA A 13 -92.42 81.48 -9.55
C ALA A 13 -92.05 80.21 -10.35
N ARG A 14 -92.46 80.09 -11.62
CA ARG A 14 -92.03 78.98 -12.48
C ARG A 14 -90.55 79.06 -12.79
N GLU A 15 -89.98 80.22 -13.12
CA GLU A 15 -88.55 80.33 -13.44
C GLU A 15 -87.66 80.13 -12.21
N ALA A 16 -88.00 80.74 -11.08
CA ALA A 16 -87.33 80.48 -9.81
C ALA A 16 -87.46 79.00 -9.41
N ALA A 17 -88.66 78.42 -9.50
CA ALA A 17 -88.86 77.00 -9.23
C ALA A 17 -88.15 76.10 -10.26
N LYS A 18 -87.91 76.57 -11.48
CA LYS A 18 -87.17 75.83 -12.53
C LYS A 18 -85.67 75.89 -12.29
N ALA A 19 -85.12 77.02 -11.86
CA ALA A 19 -83.73 77.15 -11.42
C ALA A 19 -83.48 76.35 -10.14
N GLN A 20 -84.39 76.42 -9.17
CA GLN A 20 -84.34 75.65 -7.92
C GLN A 20 -84.46 74.13 -8.19
N ARG A 21 -85.38 73.71 -9.09
CA ARG A 21 -85.45 72.30 -9.55
C ARG A 21 -84.21 71.85 -10.30
N ASN A 22 -83.56 72.72 -11.09
CA ASN A 22 -82.33 72.38 -11.80
C ASN A 22 -81.12 72.32 -10.86
N ALA A 23 -81.04 73.21 -9.87
CA ALA A 23 -80.03 73.18 -8.81
C ALA A 23 -80.19 71.94 -7.92
N GLU A 24 -81.42 71.60 -7.51
CA GLU A 24 -81.72 70.35 -6.79
C GLU A 24 -81.42 69.11 -7.63
N ARG A 25 -81.73 69.12 -8.94
CA ARG A 25 -81.38 68.02 -9.85
C ARG A 25 -79.87 67.85 -10.00
N ARG A 26 -79.10 68.95 -10.08
CA ARG A 26 -77.63 68.92 -10.12
C ARG A 26 -77.05 68.46 -8.80
N GLN A 27 -77.53 68.96 -7.66
CA GLN A 27 -77.12 68.49 -6.33
C GLN A 27 -77.44 67.01 -6.13
N ARG A 28 -78.63 66.53 -6.52
CA ARG A 28 -78.97 65.10 -6.50
C ARG A 28 -78.19 64.28 -7.52
N ALA A 29 -77.73 64.85 -8.63
CA ALA A 29 -76.88 64.16 -9.59
C ALA A 29 -75.45 64.01 -9.03
N VAL A 30 -74.87 65.08 -8.48
CA VAL A 30 -73.58 65.08 -7.79
C VAL A 30 -73.60 64.14 -6.58
N GLN A 31 -74.67 64.17 -5.78
CA GLN A 31 -74.84 63.25 -4.64
C GLN A 31 -74.89 61.78 -5.09
N ARG A 32 -75.61 61.49 -6.19
CA ARG A 32 -75.68 60.13 -6.76
C ARG A 32 -74.35 59.67 -7.35
N GLU A 33 -73.62 60.56 -8.01
CA GLU A 33 -72.27 60.27 -8.52
C GLU A 33 -71.27 60.04 -7.39
N TYR A 34 -71.31 60.86 -6.34
CA TYR A 34 -70.51 60.68 -5.12
C TYR A 34 -70.82 59.35 -4.42
N GLU A 35 -72.11 59.01 -4.25
CA GLU A 35 -72.51 57.71 -3.70
C GLU A 35 -72.09 56.53 -4.59
N ARG A 36 -72.16 56.69 -5.92
CA ARG A 36 -71.70 55.68 -6.89
C ARG A 36 -70.18 55.47 -6.78
N GLN A 37 -69.39 56.55 -6.75
CA GLN A 37 -67.93 56.47 -6.56
C GLN A 37 -67.58 55.82 -5.22
N LYS A 38 -68.26 56.21 -4.14
CA LYS A 38 -68.07 55.62 -2.80
C LYS A 38 -68.42 54.12 -2.77
N ARG A 39 -69.44 53.67 -3.51
CA ARG A 39 -69.78 52.25 -3.66
C ARG A 39 -68.71 51.49 -4.44
N LEU A 40 -68.22 52.05 -5.55
CA LEU A 40 -67.15 51.46 -6.36
C LEU A 40 -65.85 51.35 -5.56
N GLN A 41 -65.48 52.39 -4.81
CA GLN A 41 -64.31 52.38 -3.93
C GLN A 41 -64.43 51.29 -2.86
N ARG A 42 -65.58 51.16 -2.19
CA ARG A 42 -65.83 50.08 -1.22
C ARG A 42 -65.80 48.68 -1.84
N GLN A 43 -66.28 48.52 -3.09
CA GLN A 43 -66.20 47.25 -3.81
C GLN A 43 -64.75 46.90 -4.15
N TYR A 44 -63.97 47.88 -4.58
CA TYR A 44 -62.55 47.73 -4.88
C TYR A 44 -61.73 47.40 -3.62
N GLU A 45 -61.96 48.12 -2.51
CA GLU A 45 -61.33 47.84 -1.20
C GLU A 45 -61.64 46.41 -0.73
N ARG A 46 -62.90 45.96 -0.82
CA ARG A 46 -63.28 44.57 -0.49
C ARG A 46 -62.66 43.54 -1.42
N GLN A 47 -62.44 43.88 -2.68
CA GLN A 47 -61.78 42.98 -3.62
C GLN A 47 -60.29 42.83 -3.26
N LEU A 48 -59.60 43.95 -3.00
CA LEU A 48 -58.22 43.96 -2.54
C LEU A 48 -58.05 43.19 -1.22
N GLU A 49 -58.96 43.37 -0.25
CA GLU A 49 -58.94 42.66 1.02
C GLU A 49 -59.09 41.13 0.81
N ARG A 50 -60.00 40.69 -0.07
CA ARG A 50 -60.16 39.28 -0.41
C ARG A 50 -58.95 38.69 -1.14
N GLU A 51 -58.33 39.46 -2.02
CA GLU A 51 -57.12 39.06 -2.75
C GLU A 51 -55.93 38.95 -1.79
N HIS A 52 -55.78 39.93 -0.89
CA HIS A 52 -54.78 39.91 0.18
C HIS A 52 -54.98 38.72 1.13
N ASP A 53 -56.21 38.46 1.58
CA ASP A 53 -56.52 37.31 2.45
C ASP A 53 -56.26 35.97 1.76
N LYS A 54 -56.57 35.85 0.47
CA LYS A 54 -56.24 34.65 -0.32
C LYS A 54 -54.73 34.48 -0.43
N ALA A 55 -54.01 35.56 -0.73
CA ALA A 55 -52.55 35.55 -0.83
C ALA A 55 -51.89 35.16 0.50
N LEU A 56 -52.36 35.71 1.62
CA LEU A 56 -51.86 35.38 2.96
C LEU A 56 -52.10 33.90 3.31
N LYS A 57 -53.30 33.38 3.05
CA LYS A 57 -53.62 31.95 3.28
C LYS A 57 -52.76 31.03 2.42
N GLN A 58 -52.51 31.41 1.17
CA GLN A 58 -51.64 30.66 0.26
C GLN A 58 -50.19 30.67 0.77
N ALA A 59 -49.66 31.83 1.16
CA ALA A 59 -48.32 31.95 1.72
C ALA A 59 -48.12 31.11 2.99
N ILE A 60 -49.10 31.09 3.90
CA ILE A 60 -49.05 30.23 5.11
C ILE A 60 -49.06 28.74 4.74
N ARG A 61 -49.85 28.34 3.75
CA ARG A 61 -49.90 26.95 3.28
C ARG A 61 -48.57 26.54 2.64
N ASP A 62 -48.01 27.41 1.81
CA ASP A 62 -46.73 27.19 1.14
C ASP A 62 -45.59 27.13 2.15
N GLN A 63 -45.59 27.99 3.17
CA GLN A 63 -44.63 27.92 4.26
C GLN A 63 -44.72 26.59 5.03
N LYS A 64 -45.92 26.13 5.38
CA LYS A 64 -46.11 24.82 6.06
C LYS A 64 -45.68 23.65 5.18
N ASN A 65 -45.97 23.70 3.88
CA ASN A 65 -45.53 22.68 2.93
C ASN A 65 -44.00 22.66 2.83
N TYR A 66 -43.38 23.83 2.73
CA TYR A 66 -41.93 23.98 2.70
C TYR A 66 -41.28 23.42 3.98
N GLU A 67 -41.77 23.79 5.16
CA GLU A 67 -41.27 23.26 6.45
C GLU A 67 -41.42 21.73 6.54
N LYS A 68 -42.54 21.18 6.05
CA LYS A 68 -42.76 19.73 5.98
C LYS A 68 -41.77 19.06 5.04
N GLU A 69 -41.52 19.65 3.87
CA GLU A 69 -40.57 19.13 2.90
C GLU A 69 -39.13 19.17 3.43
N GLN A 70 -38.72 20.26 4.08
CA GLN A 70 -37.41 20.38 4.72
C GLN A 70 -37.22 19.30 5.81
N LYS A 71 -38.22 19.08 6.66
CA LYS A 71 -38.19 17.99 7.65
C LYS A 71 -38.10 16.62 7.00
N ALA A 72 -38.83 16.38 5.91
CA ALA A 72 -38.76 15.11 5.19
C ALA A 72 -37.38 14.89 4.55
N ARG A 73 -36.79 15.92 3.93
CA ARG A 73 -35.44 15.87 3.35
C ARG A 73 -34.39 15.60 4.43
N TYR A 74 -34.48 16.27 5.58
CA TYR A 74 -33.58 16.04 6.70
C TYR A 74 -33.67 14.60 7.22
N LEU A 75 -34.89 14.09 7.45
CA LEU A 75 -35.10 12.70 7.87
C LEU A 75 -34.59 11.69 6.84
N GLN A 76 -34.71 11.99 5.54
CA GLN A 76 -34.16 11.14 4.50
C GLN A 76 -32.63 11.15 4.53
N SER A 77 -32.01 12.33 4.63
CA SER A 77 -30.55 12.46 4.76
C SER A 77 -29.99 11.69 5.94
N ARG A 78 -30.68 11.67 7.10
CA ARG A 78 -30.28 10.86 8.26
C ARG A 78 -30.36 9.35 8.01
N LYS A 79 -31.36 8.90 7.24
CA LYS A 79 -31.48 7.49 6.83
C LYS A 79 -30.40 7.11 5.83
N ASP A 80 -30.13 7.98 4.87
CA ASP A 80 -29.07 7.77 3.87
C ASP A 80 -27.70 7.68 4.57
N GLU A 81 -27.39 8.62 5.48
CA GLU A 81 -26.17 8.57 6.32
C GLU A 81 -26.06 7.26 7.11
N THR A 82 -27.16 6.78 7.69
CA THR A 82 -27.19 5.49 8.41
C THR A 82 -26.96 4.30 7.47
N GLN A 83 -27.49 4.38 6.24
CA GLN A 83 -27.32 3.34 5.24
C GLN A 83 -25.88 3.28 4.75
N ASP A 84 -25.27 4.43 4.48
CA ASP A 84 -23.87 4.54 4.04
C ASP A 84 -22.92 3.91 5.08
N LEU A 85 -23.11 4.21 6.37
CA LEU A 85 -22.34 3.61 7.46
C LEU A 85 -22.51 2.08 7.53
N ASN A 86 -23.73 1.58 7.30
CA ASN A 86 -23.98 0.13 7.26
C ASN A 86 -23.39 -0.53 6.02
N ASP A 87 -23.35 0.17 4.88
CA ASP A 87 -22.74 -0.31 3.65
C ASP A 87 -21.22 -0.44 3.81
N GLU A 88 -20.58 0.52 4.49
CA GLU A 88 -19.16 0.46 4.84
C GLU A 88 -18.85 -0.75 5.75
N VAL A 89 -19.63 -0.96 6.81
CA VAL A 89 -19.45 -2.14 7.69
C VAL A 89 -19.62 -3.44 6.90
N ARG A 90 -20.62 -3.53 6.02
CA ARG A 90 -20.84 -4.72 5.19
C ARG A 90 -19.69 -4.95 4.21
N TYR A 91 -19.19 -3.89 3.59
CA TYR A 91 -18.04 -3.95 2.68
C TYR A 91 -16.81 -4.53 3.39
N ILE A 92 -16.45 -4.01 4.57
CA ILE A 92 -15.29 -4.49 5.34
C ILE A 92 -15.45 -5.96 5.74
N LEU A 93 -16.64 -6.35 6.22
CA LEU A 93 -16.87 -7.73 6.64
C LEU A 93 -16.88 -8.72 5.47
N GLU A 94 -17.35 -8.30 4.30
CA GLU A 94 -17.34 -9.13 3.10
C GLU A 94 -15.92 -9.28 2.55
N ASP A 95 -15.13 -8.19 2.58
CA ASP A 95 -13.72 -8.20 2.21
C ASP A 95 -12.95 -9.24 3.04
N PHE A 96 -13.12 -9.25 4.37
CA PHE A 96 -12.53 -10.24 5.27
C PHE A 96 -12.93 -11.69 4.97
N ARG A 97 -14.19 -11.92 4.56
CA ARG A 97 -14.68 -13.27 4.20
C ARG A 97 -14.15 -13.73 2.85
N SER A 98 -13.91 -12.78 1.95
CA SER A 98 -13.52 -13.07 0.58
C SER A 98 -12.03 -13.35 0.41
N VAL A 99 -11.18 -12.99 1.39
CA VAL A 99 -9.71 -13.09 1.38
C VAL A 99 -9.22 -14.39 0.72
N LEU A 100 -9.66 -15.55 1.21
CA LEU A 100 -9.23 -16.84 0.66
C LEU A 100 -9.87 -17.12 -0.71
N SER A 101 -11.17 -16.86 -0.86
CA SER A 101 -11.90 -17.22 -2.08
C SER A 101 -11.47 -16.45 -3.35
N LEU A 102 -10.85 -15.28 -3.19
CA LEU A 102 -10.37 -14.45 -4.30
C LEU A 102 -9.13 -15.04 -5.00
N THR A 103 -8.19 -15.63 -4.24
CA THR A 103 -6.99 -16.27 -4.81
C THR A 103 -7.32 -17.59 -5.51
N LEU A 104 -8.27 -18.40 -5.01
CA LEU A 104 -8.58 -19.73 -5.55
C LEU A 104 -9.04 -19.78 -7.03
N LYS A 105 -9.29 -18.64 -7.68
CA LYS A 105 -9.68 -18.54 -9.10
C LYS A 105 -8.59 -17.90 -9.96
N THR A 106 -7.51 -17.45 -9.35
CA THR A 106 -6.41 -16.74 -9.97
C THR A 106 -5.22 -17.68 -10.02
N ASP A 107 -4.51 -17.69 -11.14
CA ASP A 107 -3.23 -18.37 -11.21
C ASP A 107 -2.16 -17.39 -10.67
N ASP A 108 -1.62 -17.71 -9.51
CA ASP A 108 -0.65 -16.86 -8.81
C ASP A 108 0.78 -16.99 -9.35
N THR A 109 1.00 -17.83 -10.37
CA THR A 109 2.30 -17.94 -11.05
C THR A 109 2.68 -16.66 -11.79
N ILE A 110 3.97 -16.31 -11.72
CA ILE A 110 4.54 -15.22 -12.50
C ILE A 110 5.20 -15.80 -13.74
N SER A 111 4.66 -15.48 -14.91
CA SER A 111 5.35 -15.73 -16.18
C SER A 111 6.58 -14.83 -16.28
N PHE A 112 7.76 -15.44 -16.41
CA PHE A 112 9.02 -14.72 -16.65
C PHE A 112 8.94 -13.86 -17.92
N GLU A 113 8.16 -14.32 -18.91
CA GLU A 113 7.95 -13.60 -20.16
C GLU A 113 7.21 -12.26 -19.94
N SER A 114 6.42 -12.15 -18.86
CA SER A 114 5.76 -10.91 -18.49
C SER A 114 6.72 -9.86 -17.92
N LEU A 115 7.91 -10.28 -17.47
CA LEU A 115 8.97 -9.42 -16.91
C LEU A 115 9.86 -8.80 -17.98
N TYR A 116 9.80 -9.29 -19.22
CA TYR A 116 10.55 -8.68 -20.31
C TYR A 116 10.06 -7.26 -20.61
N PRO A 117 10.98 -6.33 -20.91
CA PRO A 117 10.63 -4.98 -21.32
C PRO A 117 9.74 -4.98 -22.57
N LYS A 118 8.75 -4.10 -22.60
CA LYS A 118 7.75 -3.96 -23.68
C LYS A 118 7.89 -2.65 -24.45
N GLU A 119 8.82 -1.79 -24.02
CA GLU A 119 9.09 -0.49 -24.58
C GLU A 119 9.59 -0.62 -26.02
N LYS A 120 9.21 0.34 -26.88
CA LYS A 120 9.67 0.42 -28.27
C LYS A 120 10.34 1.76 -28.49
N PHE A 121 11.45 1.74 -29.22
CA PHE A 121 12.11 2.98 -29.62
C PHE A 121 11.21 3.74 -30.62
N PRO A 122 11.02 5.06 -30.45
CA PRO A 122 10.18 5.85 -31.35
C PRO A 122 10.71 5.83 -32.79
N ALA A 123 9.80 5.99 -33.76
CA ALA A 123 10.17 6.10 -35.16
C ALA A 123 10.95 7.41 -35.42
N PHE A 124 11.90 7.37 -36.35
CA PHE A 124 12.67 8.56 -36.74
C PHE A 124 11.75 9.65 -37.30
N VAL A 125 11.91 10.87 -36.77
CA VAL A 125 11.25 12.07 -37.29
C VAL A 125 12.30 12.96 -37.93
N PRO A 126 12.25 13.18 -39.26
CA PRO A 126 13.23 14.04 -39.93
C PRO A 126 13.05 15.51 -39.49
N PRO A 127 14.15 16.29 -39.43
CA PRO A 127 14.06 17.72 -39.19
C PRO A 127 13.22 18.40 -40.29
N PRO A 128 12.51 19.49 -39.97
CA PRO A 128 11.71 20.21 -40.96
C PRO A 128 12.60 20.74 -42.07
N ALA A 129 12.21 20.50 -43.33
CA ALA A 129 12.92 21.01 -44.49
C ALA A 129 12.75 22.53 -44.60
N SER A 130 13.82 23.21 -44.99
CA SER A 130 13.82 24.64 -45.23
C SER A 130 13.02 24.99 -46.49
N THR A 131 12.37 26.14 -46.48
CA THR A 131 11.60 26.64 -47.63
C THR A 131 12.53 27.06 -48.77
N ILE A 132 12.32 26.50 -49.97
CA ILE A 132 13.10 26.83 -51.16
C ILE A 132 12.50 28.06 -51.86
N PRO A 133 13.25 29.15 -52.10
CA PRO A 133 12.75 30.30 -52.84
C PRO A 133 12.47 29.94 -54.30
N ALA A 134 11.40 30.50 -54.87
CA ALA A 134 11.11 30.35 -56.29
C ALA A 134 12.19 31.05 -57.13
N ASN A 135 12.78 30.32 -58.08
CA ASN A 135 13.84 30.86 -58.94
C ASN A 135 13.58 30.55 -60.42
N PRO A 136 12.62 31.22 -61.07
CA PRO A 136 12.33 30.99 -62.48
C PRO A 136 13.53 31.37 -63.35
N GLN A 137 13.83 30.55 -64.35
CA GLN A 137 14.92 30.83 -65.29
C GLN A 137 14.55 32.05 -66.16
N PRO A 138 15.42 33.08 -66.24
CA PRO A 138 15.14 34.23 -67.10
C PRO A 138 15.17 33.82 -68.57
N ILE A 139 14.03 33.97 -69.24
CA ILE A 139 13.88 33.66 -70.67
C ILE A 139 14.29 34.89 -71.47
N LYS A 140 15.35 34.77 -72.28
CA LYS A 140 15.91 35.90 -73.03
C LYS A 140 14.85 36.57 -73.91
N GLU A 141 14.00 35.81 -74.59
CA GLU A 141 12.97 36.37 -75.47
C GLU A 141 12.04 37.37 -74.75
N ASP A 142 11.73 37.16 -73.47
CA ASP A 142 10.80 38.00 -72.71
C ASP A 142 11.29 39.43 -72.51
N PHE A 143 12.60 39.61 -72.33
CA PHE A 143 13.23 40.92 -72.14
C PHE A 143 13.34 41.71 -73.45
N PHE A 144 13.26 41.04 -74.60
CA PHE A 144 13.37 41.66 -75.92
C PHE A 144 12.03 41.80 -76.64
N LYS A 145 10.91 41.27 -76.10
CA LYS A 145 9.55 41.33 -76.71
C LYS A 145 9.07 42.74 -77.05
N SER A 146 9.41 43.74 -76.22
CA SER A 146 8.98 45.13 -76.40
C SER A 146 10.05 46.02 -77.06
N VAL A 147 11.20 45.44 -77.42
CA VAL A 147 12.35 46.16 -77.97
C VAL A 147 12.37 46.03 -79.49
N LYS A 148 12.42 47.17 -80.19
CA LYS A 148 12.56 47.20 -81.65
C LYS A 148 14.00 46.88 -82.03
N LEU A 149 14.25 45.62 -82.43
CA LEU A 149 15.59 45.14 -82.79
C LEU A 149 16.06 45.69 -84.14
N GLU A 150 15.15 45.80 -85.11
CA GLU A 150 15.46 46.33 -86.44
C GLU A 150 15.40 47.86 -86.52
N PRO A 151 16.28 48.48 -87.32
CA PRO A 151 16.27 49.94 -87.49
C PRO A 151 15.07 50.42 -88.30
N SER A 152 14.41 51.46 -87.79
CA SER A 152 13.25 52.08 -88.44
C SER A 152 13.65 52.80 -89.74
N PHE A 153 12.70 53.02 -90.65
CA PHE A 153 12.94 53.71 -91.93
C PHE A 153 13.61 55.10 -91.75
N TRP A 154 13.23 55.85 -90.72
CA TRP A 154 13.83 57.14 -90.35
C TRP A 154 15.24 57.03 -89.75
N GLU A 155 15.57 55.90 -89.11
CA GLU A 155 16.93 55.64 -88.62
C GLU A 155 17.89 55.30 -89.76
N LYS A 156 17.42 54.54 -90.76
CA LYS A 156 18.22 54.16 -91.93
C LYS A 156 18.52 55.34 -92.85
N THR A 157 17.65 56.36 -92.89
CA THR A 157 17.75 57.50 -93.83
C THR A 157 18.24 58.81 -93.21
N LEU A 158 17.93 59.09 -91.93
CA LEU A 158 18.26 60.37 -91.27
C LEU A 158 19.00 60.22 -89.94
N GLY A 159 19.25 58.99 -89.47
CA GLY A 159 19.97 58.72 -88.21
C GLY A 159 19.21 59.09 -86.92
N ILE A 160 18.01 59.66 -87.03
CA ILE A 160 17.19 60.11 -85.90
C ILE A 160 16.57 58.90 -85.20
N GLY A 161 16.85 58.73 -83.90
CA GLY A 161 16.32 57.64 -83.07
C GLY A 161 17.26 56.45 -82.84
N LYS A 162 18.35 56.34 -83.62
CA LYS A 162 19.35 55.25 -83.55
C LYS A 162 19.93 55.08 -82.15
N GLU A 163 20.26 56.20 -81.50
CA GLU A 163 20.84 56.20 -80.16
C GLU A 163 19.84 55.71 -79.10
N LYS A 164 18.57 56.14 -79.19
CA LYS A 164 17.48 55.67 -78.31
C LYS A 164 17.17 54.17 -78.48
N ARG A 165 17.23 53.63 -79.71
CA ARG A 165 17.07 52.18 -79.96
C ARG A 165 18.26 51.37 -79.45
N LEU A 166 19.48 51.83 -79.69
CA LEU A 166 20.68 51.17 -79.15
C LEU A 166 20.69 51.22 -77.62
N GLU A 167 20.21 52.30 -77.03
CA GLU A 167 20.06 52.43 -75.59
C GLU A 167 18.96 51.52 -75.03
N SER A 168 17.82 51.37 -75.69
CA SER A 168 16.79 50.40 -75.26
C SER A 168 17.24 48.94 -75.41
N VAL A 169 18.03 48.61 -76.43
CA VAL A 169 18.68 47.29 -76.57
C VAL A 169 19.71 47.06 -75.46
N ARG A 170 20.57 48.04 -75.16
CA ARG A 170 21.53 47.95 -74.04
C ARG A 170 20.82 47.83 -72.69
N GLN A 171 19.73 48.55 -72.48
CA GLN A 171 18.92 48.45 -71.27
C GLN A 171 18.27 47.07 -71.13
N ALA A 172 17.75 46.49 -72.21
CA ALA A 172 17.19 45.13 -72.19
C ALA A 172 18.25 44.06 -71.97
N GLU A 173 19.44 44.21 -72.58
CA GLU A 173 20.58 43.33 -72.36
C GLU A 173 21.13 43.43 -70.93
N ALA A 174 21.25 44.66 -70.39
CA ALA A 174 21.62 44.89 -69.00
C ALA A 174 20.56 44.33 -68.01
N ALA A 175 19.26 44.46 -68.32
CA ALA A 175 18.18 43.91 -67.52
C ALA A 175 18.19 42.37 -67.53
N TYR A 176 18.42 41.75 -68.69
CA TYR A 176 18.58 40.29 -68.82
C TYR A 176 19.81 39.80 -68.05
N ASN A 177 20.97 40.45 -68.21
CA ASN A 177 22.20 40.08 -67.51
C ASN A 177 22.05 40.25 -65.98
N SER A 178 21.34 41.29 -65.53
CA SER A 178 21.01 41.49 -64.12
C SER A 178 20.08 40.39 -63.59
N ALA A 179 19.05 40.02 -64.36
CA ALA A 179 18.15 38.91 -64.01
C ALA A 179 18.87 37.56 -63.98
N GLN A 180 19.83 37.33 -64.89
CA GLN A 180 20.66 36.12 -64.91
C GLN A 180 21.60 36.07 -63.69
N ALA A 181 22.25 37.19 -63.35
CA ALA A 181 23.08 37.27 -62.16
C ALA A 181 22.27 37.05 -60.86
N GLU A 182 21.04 37.57 -60.80
CA GLU A 182 20.15 37.33 -59.66
C GLU A 182 19.68 35.86 -59.60
N HIS A 183 19.36 35.25 -60.75
CA HIS A 183 19.06 33.83 -60.83
C HIS A 183 20.21 32.94 -60.33
N GLU A 184 21.45 33.25 -60.72
CA GLU A 184 22.64 32.55 -60.24
C GLU A 184 22.86 32.73 -58.73
N ARG A 185 22.64 33.94 -58.20
CA ARG A 185 22.69 34.19 -56.74
C ARG A 185 21.66 33.36 -56.00
N ILE A 186 20.41 33.35 -56.46
CA ILE A 186 19.35 32.56 -55.83
C ILE A 186 19.66 31.06 -55.94
N ASN A 187 20.23 30.58 -57.05
CA ASN A 187 20.69 29.18 -57.16
C ASN A 187 21.76 28.85 -56.11
N ASN A 188 22.74 29.72 -55.90
CA ASN A 188 23.74 29.53 -54.85
C ASN A 188 23.11 29.49 -53.45
N VAL A 189 22.09 30.31 -53.20
CA VAL A 189 21.32 30.27 -51.95
C VAL A 189 20.56 28.95 -51.82
N ILE A 190 19.88 28.49 -52.86
CA ILE A 190 19.18 27.20 -52.88
C ILE A 190 20.15 26.04 -52.61
N GLU A 191 21.31 26.02 -53.28
CA GLU A 191 22.32 24.98 -53.04
C GLU A 191 22.82 24.96 -51.59
N ASN A 192 23.03 26.13 -50.99
CA ASN A 192 23.45 26.21 -49.59
C ASN A 192 22.36 25.71 -48.64
N ILE A 193 21.09 26.09 -48.87
CA ILE A 193 19.94 25.58 -48.11
C ILE A 193 19.87 24.05 -48.19
N LEU A 194 19.97 23.49 -49.39
CA LEU A 194 19.95 22.03 -49.60
C LEU A 194 21.12 21.32 -48.92
N LYS A 195 22.32 21.93 -48.93
CA LYS A 195 23.50 21.38 -48.23
C LYS A 195 23.33 21.42 -46.71
N GLU A 196 22.78 22.50 -46.16
CA GLU A 196 22.50 22.63 -44.73
C GLU A 196 21.42 21.65 -44.27
N ASP A 197 20.30 21.55 -44.99
CA ASP A 197 19.23 20.59 -44.70
C ASP A 197 19.74 19.14 -44.78
N ALA A 198 20.56 18.81 -45.79
CA ALA A 198 21.17 17.49 -45.91
C ALA A 198 22.11 17.18 -44.74
N LYS A 199 22.89 18.16 -44.28
CA LYS A 199 23.77 18.02 -43.11
C LYS A 199 22.97 17.81 -41.83
N LEU A 200 21.94 18.62 -41.59
CA LEU A 200 21.04 18.48 -40.43
C LEU A 200 20.34 17.13 -40.42
N LEU A 201 19.86 16.67 -41.57
CA LEU A 201 19.25 15.35 -41.71
C LEU A 201 20.25 14.23 -41.40
N HIS A 202 21.49 14.35 -41.85
CA HIS A 202 22.55 13.38 -41.57
C HIS A 202 22.90 13.33 -40.08
N GLU A 203 23.14 14.47 -39.44
CA GLU A 203 23.41 14.56 -38.00
C GLU A 203 22.23 14.04 -37.15
N ALA A 204 20.99 14.31 -37.58
CA ALA A 204 19.79 13.79 -36.93
C ALA A 204 19.70 12.25 -37.05
N LYS A 205 20.02 11.68 -38.21
CA LYS A 205 20.07 10.22 -38.40
C LYS A 205 21.16 9.56 -37.58
N GLU A 206 22.37 10.12 -37.55
CA GLU A 206 23.46 9.58 -36.74
C GLU A 206 23.15 9.63 -35.23
N ARG A 207 22.47 10.69 -34.78
CA ARG A 207 21.98 10.77 -33.40
C ARG A 207 20.92 9.72 -33.12
N TYR A 208 19.93 9.60 -34.00
CA TYR A 208 18.87 8.61 -33.89
C TYR A 208 19.41 7.19 -33.81
N GLU A 209 20.34 6.80 -34.70
CA GLU A 209 20.92 5.45 -34.69
C GLU A 209 21.76 5.20 -33.43
N ARG A 210 22.50 6.20 -32.93
CA ARG A 210 23.23 6.06 -31.67
C ARG A 210 22.30 5.87 -30.47
N GLU A 211 21.24 6.67 -30.38
CA GLU A 211 20.25 6.57 -29.31
C GLU A 211 19.46 5.27 -29.40
N LYS A 212 19.10 4.84 -30.62
CA LYS A 212 18.42 3.57 -30.88
C LYS A 212 19.31 2.39 -30.48
N GLN A 213 20.58 2.38 -30.87
CA GLN A 213 21.51 1.31 -30.50
C GLN A 213 21.68 1.24 -28.98
N ALA A 214 21.86 2.39 -28.31
CA ALA A 214 21.97 2.43 -26.85
C ALA A 214 20.70 1.89 -26.16
N PHE A 215 19.52 2.22 -26.68
CA PHE A 215 18.25 1.67 -26.20
C PHE A 215 18.15 0.14 -26.45
N GLU A 216 18.52 -0.35 -27.63
CA GLU A 216 18.50 -1.77 -27.95
C GLU A 216 19.47 -2.56 -27.05
N ASP A 217 20.65 -2.01 -26.78
CA ASP A 217 21.65 -2.60 -25.87
C ASP A 217 21.12 -2.65 -24.42
N GLU A 218 20.47 -1.58 -23.94
CA GLU A 218 19.84 -1.55 -22.61
C GLU A 218 18.72 -2.59 -22.48
N ILE A 219 17.86 -2.68 -23.49
CA ILE A 219 16.78 -3.68 -23.55
C ILE A 219 17.35 -5.10 -23.56
N ALA A 220 18.41 -5.35 -24.33
CA ALA A 220 19.08 -6.65 -24.37
C ALA A 220 19.69 -7.03 -23.01
N GLN A 221 20.30 -6.08 -22.30
CA GLN A 221 20.83 -6.30 -20.95
C GLN A 221 19.71 -6.63 -19.95
N ARG A 222 18.59 -5.90 -19.99
CA ARG A 222 17.42 -6.18 -19.13
C ARG A 222 16.83 -7.56 -19.42
N ILE A 223 16.72 -7.95 -20.69
CA ILE A 223 16.28 -9.30 -21.08
C ILE A 223 17.23 -10.36 -20.50
N GLN A 224 18.54 -10.16 -20.63
CA GLN A 224 19.54 -11.08 -20.08
C GLN A 224 19.43 -11.22 -18.55
N GLN A 225 19.17 -10.12 -17.83
CA GLN A 225 18.96 -10.16 -16.37
C GLN A 225 17.73 -11.00 -15.99
N VAL A 226 16.63 -10.89 -16.75
CA VAL A 226 15.44 -11.72 -16.55
C VAL A 226 15.74 -13.20 -16.82
N ASP A 227 16.51 -13.50 -17.87
CA ASP A 227 16.92 -14.88 -18.19
C ASP A 227 17.84 -15.47 -17.13
N GLU A 228 18.79 -14.69 -16.61
CA GLU A 228 19.67 -15.09 -15.51
C GLU A 228 18.85 -15.35 -14.24
N PHE A 229 17.96 -14.42 -13.87
CA PHE A 229 17.06 -14.60 -12.73
C PHE A 229 16.20 -15.87 -12.87
N LYS A 230 15.63 -16.11 -14.05
CA LYS A 230 14.89 -17.34 -14.38
C LYS A 230 15.75 -18.58 -14.15
N SER A 231 16.98 -18.59 -14.68
CA SER A 231 17.91 -19.71 -14.50
C SER A 231 18.21 -19.97 -13.03
N LYS A 232 18.51 -18.92 -12.25
CA LYS A 232 18.81 -19.03 -10.81
C LYS A 232 17.65 -19.57 -9.99
N TYR A 233 16.43 -19.12 -10.31
CA TYR A 233 15.21 -19.62 -9.70
C TYR A 233 15.02 -21.12 -9.97
N PHE A 234 15.16 -21.57 -11.23
CA PHE A 234 15.02 -22.98 -11.58
C PHE A 234 16.14 -23.87 -11.03
N SER A 235 17.31 -23.33 -10.69
CA SER A 235 18.35 -24.05 -9.96
C SER A 235 18.12 -24.10 -8.44
N GLY A 236 17.13 -23.38 -7.90
CA GLY A 236 16.84 -23.33 -6.48
C GLY A 236 17.81 -22.47 -5.66
N GLU A 237 18.46 -21.48 -6.29
CA GLU A 237 19.34 -20.53 -5.59
C GLU A 237 18.51 -19.66 -4.64
N LYS A 238 18.96 -19.56 -3.39
CA LYS A 238 18.24 -18.91 -2.29
C LYS A 238 17.68 -17.53 -2.64
N GLU A 239 18.53 -16.62 -3.09
CA GLU A 239 18.13 -15.24 -3.36
C GLU A 239 17.09 -15.16 -4.48
N ALA A 240 17.17 -16.06 -5.46
CA ALA A 240 16.23 -16.09 -6.57
C ALA A 240 14.87 -16.69 -6.16
N VAL A 241 14.87 -17.72 -5.31
CA VAL A 241 13.65 -18.29 -4.73
C VAL A 241 12.96 -17.26 -3.83
N GLU A 242 13.69 -16.60 -2.94
CA GLU A 242 13.16 -15.52 -2.10
C GLU A 242 12.56 -14.39 -2.96
N ALA A 243 13.31 -13.89 -3.94
CA ALA A 243 12.84 -12.79 -4.80
C ALA A 243 11.61 -13.16 -5.65
N TYR A 244 11.56 -14.38 -6.22
CA TYR A 244 10.40 -14.84 -6.99
C TYR A 244 9.14 -14.90 -6.10
N ASN A 245 9.25 -15.50 -4.91
CA ASN A 245 8.12 -15.63 -3.99
C ASN A 245 7.71 -14.27 -3.40
N SER A 246 8.64 -13.33 -3.21
CA SER A 246 8.29 -11.94 -2.86
C SER A 246 7.43 -11.30 -3.93
N MET A 247 7.80 -11.43 -5.21
CA MET A 247 6.99 -10.89 -6.31
C MET A 247 5.59 -11.53 -6.37
N VAL A 248 5.45 -12.83 -6.06
CA VAL A 248 4.16 -13.52 -5.99
C VAL A 248 3.26 -12.87 -4.93
N LEU A 249 3.79 -12.69 -3.71
CA LEU A 249 3.02 -12.10 -2.60
C LEU A 249 2.78 -10.58 -2.79
N GLU A 250 3.68 -9.84 -3.43
CA GLU A 250 3.50 -8.43 -3.79
C GLU A 250 2.39 -8.23 -4.83
N ARG A 251 2.23 -9.18 -5.76
CA ARG A 251 1.19 -9.12 -6.80
C ARG A 251 -0.20 -9.50 -6.27
N SER A 252 -0.24 -10.18 -5.13
CA SER A 252 -1.49 -10.57 -4.45
C SER A 252 -2.34 -9.35 -4.12
N GLN A 253 -3.62 -9.36 -4.51
CA GLN A 253 -4.52 -8.22 -4.31
C GLN A 253 -5.19 -8.26 -2.93
N TYR A 254 -4.84 -7.30 -2.08
CA TYR A 254 -5.52 -7.03 -0.82
C TYR A 254 -6.17 -5.63 -0.85
N SER A 255 -7.16 -5.39 0.01
CA SER A 255 -7.66 -4.04 0.26
C SER A 255 -6.67 -3.26 1.13
N ASP A 256 -6.84 -1.94 1.20
CA ASP A 256 -6.02 -1.03 2.02
C ASP A 256 -6.06 -1.35 3.54
N LEU A 257 -6.92 -2.27 3.96
CA LEU A 257 -7.02 -2.72 5.36
C LEU A 257 -5.91 -3.71 5.75
N PHE A 258 -5.18 -4.26 4.78
CA PHE A 258 -4.14 -5.27 5.01
C PHE A 258 -2.74 -4.66 4.86
N PRO A 259 -1.81 -4.92 5.80
CA PRO A 259 -0.47 -4.35 5.73
C PRO A 259 0.34 -4.78 4.51
N GLN A 260 0.17 -6.04 4.05
CA GLN A 260 0.97 -6.66 2.98
C GLN A 260 2.48 -6.49 3.17
N GLN A 261 2.95 -6.66 4.41
CA GLN A 261 4.37 -6.63 4.75
C GLN A 261 4.80 -8.02 5.17
N PHE A 262 5.91 -8.50 4.62
CA PHE A 262 6.40 -9.84 4.91
C PHE A 262 7.92 -9.93 4.71
N GLU A 263 8.50 -10.93 5.35
CA GLU A 263 9.89 -11.33 5.18
C GLU A 263 9.94 -12.80 4.80
N LEU A 264 10.77 -13.11 3.80
CA LEU A 264 10.98 -14.46 3.29
C LEU A 264 12.42 -14.89 3.55
N TYR A 265 12.57 -16.16 3.92
CA TYR A 265 13.87 -16.79 4.07
C TYR A 265 13.81 -18.23 3.55
N TYR A 266 14.68 -18.57 2.60
CA TYR A 266 14.71 -19.90 2.01
C TYR A 266 15.93 -20.70 2.48
N VAL A 267 15.69 -21.95 2.90
CA VAL A 267 16.72 -22.90 3.32
C VAL A 267 16.91 -23.95 2.22
N GLU A 268 18.00 -23.83 1.44
CA GLU A 268 18.25 -24.69 0.28
C GLU A 268 18.35 -26.18 0.62
N GLN A 269 18.98 -26.54 1.75
CA GLN A 269 19.23 -27.95 2.08
C GLN A 269 17.94 -28.71 2.43
N SER A 270 16.98 -28.03 3.06
CA SER A 270 15.69 -28.61 3.43
C SER A 270 14.55 -28.23 2.48
N LYS A 271 14.82 -27.35 1.50
CA LYS A 271 13.81 -26.77 0.61
C LYS A 271 12.63 -26.16 1.37
N GLU A 272 12.93 -25.52 2.50
CA GLU A 272 11.94 -24.93 3.39
C GLU A 272 11.91 -23.41 3.19
N LEU A 273 10.73 -22.86 2.93
CA LEU A 273 10.51 -21.42 2.86
C LEU A 273 9.88 -20.95 4.17
N VAL A 274 10.57 -20.08 4.89
CA VAL A 274 10.07 -19.44 6.11
C VAL A 274 9.49 -18.07 5.74
N VAL A 275 8.27 -17.81 6.19
CA VAL A 275 7.49 -16.61 5.90
C VAL A 275 7.09 -15.98 7.22
N GLU A 276 7.55 -14.76 7.49
CA GLU A 276 6.93 -13.91 8.51
C GLU A 276 6.04 -12.89 7.83
N TYR A 277 4.77 -12.86 8.21
CA TYR A 277 3.76 -12.04 7.56
C TYR A 277 3.07 -11.15 8.57
N GLU A 278 3.04 -9.84 8.29
CA GLU A 278 2.35 -8.85 9.10
C GLU A 278 0.83 -8.95 8.88
N LEU A 279 0.14 -9.43 9.90
CA LEU A 279 -1.31 -9.60 9.91
C LEU A 279 -2.01 -8.28 10.26
N PRO A 280 -3.23 -8.06 9.75
CA PRO A 280 -4.03 -6.91 10.16
C PRO A 280 -4.28 -6.96 11.68
N SER A 281 -4.28 -5.79 12.31
CA SER A 281 -4.62 -5.66 13.73
C SER A 281 -6.11 -5.96 13.96
N SER A 282 -6.48 -6.39 15.17
CA SER A 282 -7.89 -6.52 15.57
C SER A 282 -8.69 -5.20 15.44
N ASN A 283 -7.99 -4.06 15.39
CA ASN A 283 -8.58 -2.75 15.15
C ASN A 283 -9.10 -2.54 13.72
N ALA A 284 -8.74 -3.41 12.77
CA ALA A 284 -9.32 -3.43 11.43
C ALA A 284 -10.80 -3.85 11.46
N ILE A 285 -11.26 -4.51 12.53
CA ILE A 285 -12.67 -4.87 12.69
C ILE A 285 -13.47 -3.61 13.06
N PRO A 286 -14.57 -3.30 12.35
CA PRO A 286 -15.41 -2.16 12.67
C PRO A 286 -15.88 -2.19 14.13
N VAL A 287 -15.93 -1.03 14.78
CA VAL A 287 -16.37 -0.92 16.19
C VAL A 287 -17.81 -1.38 16.34
N PHE A 288 -18.67 -0.96 15.41
CA PHE A 288 -20.09 -1.28 15.40
C PHE A 288 -20.42 -2.23 14.26
N LYS A 289 -21.33 -3.17 14.53
CA LYS A 289 -21.81 -4.14 13.54
C LYS A 289 -22.99 -3.64 12.72
N GLU A 290 -23.70 -2.64 13.24
CA GLU A 290 -24.88 -2.04 12.63
C GLU A 290 -25.12 -0.66 13.25
N TYR A 291 -25.58 0.28 12.43
CA TYR A 291 -26.05 1.59 12.81
C TYR A 291 -27.56 1.71 12.62
N LYS A 292 -28.22 2.38 13.57
CA LYS A 292 -29.66 2.65 13.50
C LYS A 292 -29.96 4.10 13.86
N TYR A 293 -30.71 4.77 13.00
CA TYR A 293 -31.23 6.10 13.28
C TYR A 293 -32.39 6.06 14.28
N ILE A 294 -32.23 6.75 15.40
CA ILE A 294 -33.24 6.90 16.46
C ILE A 294 -33.93 8.26 16.27
N GLN A 295 -35.01 8.26 15.50
CA GLN A 295 -35.74 9.48 15.14
C GLN A 295 -36.22 10.32 16.34
N SER A 296 -36.59 9.68 17.46
CA SER A 296 -37.05 10.38 18.66
C SER A 296 -35.95 11.21 19.34
N LYS A 297 -34.68 10.87 19.13
CA LYS A 297 -33.50 11.54 19.69
C LYS A 297 -32.68 12.30 18.65
N ASP A 298 -33.01 12.12 17.37
CA ASP A 298 -32.24 12.60 16.22
C ASP A 298 -30.77 12.20 16.27
N GLU A 299 -30.52 10.92 16.59
CA GLU A 299 -29.20 10.35 16.84
C GLU A 299 -29.03 9.07 16.02
N ILE A 300 -27.87 8.88 15.38
CA ILE A 300 -27.48 7.60 14.79
C ILE A 300 -26.70 6.83 15.87
N LYS A 301 -27.21 5.66 16.24
CA LYS A 301 -26.62 4.83 17.29
C LYS A 301 -26.06 3.53 16.69
N GLY A 302 -24.81 3.24 17.00
CA GLY A 302 -24.16 1.98 16.68
C GLY A 302 -24.46 0.88 17.70
N THR A 303 -24.52 -0.37 17.23
CA THR A 303 -24.54 -1.57 18.05
C THR A 303 -23.18 -2.24 17.98
N GLU A 304 -22.48 -2.40 19.11
CA GLU A 304 -21.16 -3.02 19.15
C GLU A 304 -21.22 -4.54 18.94
N PHE A 305 -20.12 -5.09 18.43
CA PHE A 305 -19.90 -6.54 18.42
C PHE A 305 -19.72 -7.07 19.84
N LYS A 306 -20.25 -8.26 20.11
CA LYS A 306 -19.90 -9.02 21.32
C LYS A 306 -18.45 -9.48 21.22
N GLN A 307 -17.78 -9.67 22.36
CA GLN A 307 -16.37 -10.11 22.38
C GLN A 307 -16.15 -11.38 21.56
N LYS A 308 -17.03 -12.38 21.71
CA LYS A 308 -16.99 -13.63 20.94
C LYS A 308 -17.10 -13.39 19.43
N GLU A 309 -17.98 -12.49 19.00
CA GLU A 309 -18.15 -12.16 17.57
C GLU A 309 -16.85 -11.55 17.00
N LYS A 310 -16.19 -10.65 17.75
CA LYS A 310 -14.89 -10.08 17.35
C LYS A 310 -13.80 -11.15 17.24
N THR A 311 -13.71 -12.03 18.24
CA THR A 311 -12.73 -13.13 18.24
C THR A 311 -12.96 -14.08 17.07
N ASP A 312 -14.21 -14.45 16.77
CA ASP A 312 -14.54 -15.34 15.66
C ASP A 312 -14.19 -14.71 14.30
N ILE A 313 -14.49 -13.41 14.10
CA ILE A 313 -14.13 -12.67 12.88
C ILE A 313 -12.60 -12.62 12.73
N TYR A 314 -11.90 -12.23 13.79
CA TYR A 314 -10.44 -12.08 13.73
C TYR A 314 -9.71 -13.41 13.52
N SER A 315 -10.20 -14.48 14.15
CA SER A 315 -9.67 -15.83 13.95
C SER A 315 -9.82 -16.27 12.50
N ASN A 316 -10.99 -16.03 11.89
CA ASN A 316 -11.21 -16.37 10.49
C ASN A 316 -10.33 -15.54 9.55
N LEU A 317 -10.17 -14.26 9.82
CA LEU A 317 -9.33 -13.36 9.03
C LEU A 317 -7.86 -13.83 9.03
N THR A 318 -7.28 -14.03 10.22
CA THR A 318 -5.89 -14.46 10.38
C THR A 318 -5.64 -15.84 9.76
N ALA A 319 -6.56 -16.79 9.95
CA ALA A 319 -6.48 -18.10 9.32
C ALA A 319 -6.66 -18.04 7.80
N SER A 320 -7.51 -17.15 7.28
CA SER A 320 -7.70 -16.96 5.82
C SER A 320 -6.45 -16.41 5.16
N VAL A 321 -5.79 -15.41 5.76
CA VAL A 321 -4.51 -14.87 5.26
C VAL A 321 -3.43 -15.96 5.29
N THR A 322 -3.39 -16.76 6.36
CA THR A 322 -2.45 -17.89 6.47
C THR A 322 -2.65 -18.90 5.34
N LEU A 323 -3.88 -19.38 5.13
CA LEU A 323 -4.16 -20.38 4.08
C LEU A 323 -3.94 -19.81 2.67
N ARG A 324 -4.30 -18.54 2.44
CA ARG A 324 -4.05 -17.85 1.18
C ARG A 324 -2.56 -17.77 0.87
N THR A 325 -1.75 -17.32 1.83
CA THR A 325 -0.30 -17.21 1.66
C THR A 325 0.32 -18.57 1.34
N LEU A 326 -0.07 -19.63 2.07
CA LEU A 326 0.40 -20.99 1.79
C LEU A 326 0.00 -21.46 0.39
N HIS A 327 -1.24 -21.18 -0.03
CA HIS A 327 -1.75 -21.55 -1.35
C HIS A 327 -0.98 -20.85 -2.47
N GLU A 328 -0.86 -19.53 -2.40
CA GLU A 328 -0.16 -18.69 -3.37
C GLU A 328 1.28 -19.16 -3.57
N LEU A 329 2.01 -19.43 -2.48
CA LEU A 329 3.41 -19.84 -2.53
C LEU A 329 3.59 -21.28 -3.06
N PHE A 330 2.76 -22.23 -2.64
CA PHE A 330 2.85 -23.60 -3.16
C PHE A 330 2.41 -23.71 -4.62
N GLU A 331 1.38 -22.96 -5.02
CA GLU A 331 0.88 -22.94 -6.40
C GLU A 331 1.89 -22.26 -7.33
N ALA A 332 2.47 -21.13 -6.91
CA ALA A 332 3.40 -20.38 -7.73
C ALA A 332 4.78 -21.06 -7.92
N ASP A 333 5.11 -22.10 -7.14
CA ASP A 333 6.38 -22.82 -7.23
C ASP A 333 6.50 -23.68 -8.50
N GLN A 334 6.91 -23.03 -9.60
CA GLN A 334 7.11 -23.62 -10.93
C GLN A 334 8.33 -24.56 -11.00
N ALA A 335 9.37 -24.31 -10.19
CA ALA A 335 10.60 -25.10 -10.20
C ALA A 335 10.55 -26.35 -9.29
N ASN A 336 9.48 -26.48 -8.50
CA ASN A 336 9.35 -27.51 -7.48
C ASN A 336 10.54 -27.53 -6.50
N VAL A 337 10.90 -26.33 -6.05
CA VAL A 337 12.02 -26.07 -5.14
C VAL A 337 11.55 -25.85 -3.70
N ILE A 338 10.24 -25.78 -3.44
CA ILE A 338 9.69 -25.63 -2.08
C ILE A 338 8.98 -26.92 -1.67
N ASP A 339 9.58 -27.65 -0.72
CA ASP A 339 9.00 -28.89 -0.17
C ASP A 339 8.12 -28.59 1.06
N SER A 340 8.48 -27.59 1.87
CA SER A 340 7.75 -27.15 3.06
C SER A 340 7.71 -25.63 3.19
N ILE A 341 6.67 -25.14 3.86
CA ILE A 341 6.55 -23.73 4.23
C ILE A 341 6.31 -23.64 5.74
N VAL A 342 7.04 -22.74 6.40
CA VAL A 342 6.75 -22.26 7.75
C VAL A 342 6.17 -20.86 7.63
N PHE A 343 4.93 -20.68 8.08
CA PHE A 343 4.29 -19.38 8.14
C PHE A 343 4.19 -18.91 9.59
N ASN A 344 4.64 -17.69 9.85
CA ASN A 344 4.54 -16.99 11.12
C ASN A 344 3.77 -15.68 10.92
N GLY A 345 2.52 -15.64 11.39
CA GLY A 345 1.70 -14.44 11.37
C GLY A 345 1.97 -13.58 12.61
N VAL A 346 2.48 -12.38 12.40
CA VAL A 346 2.87 -11.42 13.45
C VAL A 346 2.00 -10.16 13.40
N VAL A 347 1.87 -9.46 14.52
CA VAL A 347 1.14 -8.19 14.58
C VAL A 347 1.96 -7.18 15.36
N SER A 348 2.27 -6.04 14.75
CA SER A 348 2.96 -4.92 15.38
C SER A 348 2.00 -4.18 16.30
N THR A 349 2.38 -4.06 17.57
CA THR A 349 1.56 -3.40 18.60
C THR A 349 2.43 -2.82 19.72
N ILE A 350 1.81 -2.07 20.62
CA ILE A 350 2.47 -1.54 21.82
C ILE A 350 2.09 -2.41 23.00
N ASN A 351 3.08 -2.91 23.75
CA ASN A 351 2.84 -3.65 24.97
C ASN A 351 2.23 -2.72 26.04
N PRO A 352 1.00 -2.97 26.53
CA PRO A 352 0.36 -2.07 27.49
C PRO A 352 1.10 -1.95 28.84
N SER A 353 1.89 -2.97 29.20
CA SER A 353 2.61 -3.01 30.49
C SER A 353 3.96 -2.29 30.45
N THR A 354 4.62 -2.22 29.30
CA THR A 354 5.95 -1.61 29.15
C THR A 354 5.96 -0.35 28.28
N GLY A 355 4.93 -0.13 27.46
CA GLY A 355 4.86 0.94 26.47
C GLY A 355 5.81 0.77 25.28
N LEU A 356 6.50 -0.38 25.19
CA LEU A 356 7.44 -0.68 24.10
C LEU A 356 6.71 -1.31 22.91
N GLU A 357 7.19 -1.02 21.71
CA GLU A 357 6.77 -1.72 20.49
C GLU A 357 7.17 -3.20 20.58
N ILE A 358 6.22 -4.07 20.27
CA ILE A 358 6.37 -5.51 20.24
C ILE A 358 5.75 -6.06 18.96
N ARG A 359 6.25 -7.21 18.49
CA ARG A 359 5.70 -7.95 17.33
C ARG A 359 5.38 -9.39 17.74
N PRO A 360 4.33 -9.64 18.55
CA PRO A 360 3.92 -10.98 18.89
C PRO A 360 3.52 -11.79 17.64
N CYS A 361 4.07 -13.01 17.54
CA CYS A 361 3.51 -14.03 16.66
C CYS A 361 2.20 -14.55 17.24
N ILE A 362 1.12 -14.53 16.47
CA ILE A 362 -0.23 -14.91 16.91
C ILE A 362 -0.77 -16.16 16.21
N ILE A 363 -0.13 -16.57 15.11
CA ILE A 363 -0.39 -17.84 14.44
C ILE A 363 0.91 -18.35 13.81
N THR A 364 1.19 -19.64 13.94
CA THR A 364 2.31 -20.28 13.25
C THR A 364 1.89 -21.65 12.73
N VAL A 365 2.34 -22.01 11.54
CA VAL A 365 2.07 -23.30 10.90
C VAL A 365 3.26 -23.74 10.07
N GLN A 366 3.59 -25.02 10.13
CA GLN A 366 4.54 -25.67 9.24
C GLN A 366 3.81 -26.78 8.52
N THR A 367 3.90 -26.80 7.19
CA THR A 367 3.26 -27.85 6.38
C THR A 367 4.11 -28.17 5.16
N THR A 368 3.99 -29.39 4.66
CA THR A 368 4.62 -29.79 3.39
C THR A 368 3.68 -29.56 2.23
N LYS A 369 4.22 -29.36 1.03
CA LYS A 369 3.44 -29.26 -0.23
C LYS A 369 2.53 -30.47 -0.40
N SER A 370 3.03 -31.66 -0.07
CA SER A 370 2.30 -32.93 -0.19
C SER A 370 1.13 -33.06 0.79
N GLU A 371 1.25 -32.50 1.99
CA GLU A 371 0.19 -32.48 3.00
C GLU A 371 -0.85 -31.43 2.64
N PHE A 372 -0.41 -30.22 2.27
CA PHE A 372 -1.29 -29.11 1.91
C PHE A 372 -2.16 -29.42 0.68
N ASN A 373 -1.61 -30.09 -0.33
CA ASN A 373 -2.35 -30.46 -1.54
C ASN A 373 -3.46 -31.53 -1.31
N GLN A 374 -3.56 -32.09 -0.11
CA GLN A 374 -4.67 -32.99 0.24
C GLN A 374 -5.97 -32.22 0.59
N PHE A 375 -5.88 -30.91 0.81
CA PHE A 375 -7.00 -30.07 1.19
C PHE A 375 -7.62 -29.38 -0.04
N ASP A 376 -8.94 -29.47 -0.19
CA ASP A 376 -9.69 -28.70 -1.19
C ASP A 376 -10.20 -27.39 -0.56
N LEU A 377 -9.38 -26.32 -0.66
CA LEU A 377 -9.64 -25.03 -0.04
C LEU A 377 -10.98 -24.39 -0.46
N SER A 378 -11.57 -24.80 -1.58
CA SER A 378 -12.88 -24.30 -2.02
C SER A 378 -14.04 -24.79 -1.16
N LYS A 379 -13.83 -25.82 -0.34
CA LYS A 379 -14.87 -26.50 0.47
C LYS A 379 -14.54 -26.57 1.95
N VAL A 380 -13.40 -26.05 2.40
CA VAL A 380 -12.99 -26.15 3.80
C VAL A 380 -13.68 -25.11 4.69
N ASP A 381 -13.92 -25.50 5.94
CA ASP A 381 -14.02 -24.54 7.03
C ASP A 381 -12.60 -24.05 7.36
N VAL A 382 -12.38 -22.74 7.26
CA VAL A 382 -11.05 -22.11 7.36
C VAL A 382 -10.36 -22.46 8.68
N ILE A 383 -11.08 -22.37 9.80
CA ILE A 383 -10.53 -22.64 11.14
C ILE A 383 -10.23 -24.13 11.33
N ALA A 384 -11.12 -25.02 10.87
CA ALA A 384 -10.88 -26.45 10.92
C ALA A 384 -9.68 -26.85 10.04
N CYS A 385 -9.51 -26.21 8.89
CA CYS A 385 -8.40 -26.46 7.97
C CYS A 385 -7.04 -26.13 8.60
N VAL A 386 -6.86 -24.92 9.15
CA VAL A 386 -5.60 -24.56 9.82
C VAL A 386 -5.31 -25.45 11.04
N LYS A 387 -6.34 -25.88 11.78
CA LYS A 387 -6.18 -26.86 12.86
C LYS A 387 -5.77 -28.24 12.35
N GLY A 388 -6.31 -28.65 11.20
CA GLY A 388 -5.91 -29.89 10.51
C GLY A 388 -4.44 -29.89 10.11
N LEU A 389 -3.94 -28.73 9.66
CA LEU A 389 -2.52 -28.46 9.40
C LEU A 389 -1.68 -28.28 10.67
N ARG A 390 -2.25 -28.54 11.86
CA ARG A 390 -1.59 -28.42 13.17
C ARG A 390 -1.05 -27.02 13.46
N ALA A 391 -1.68 -25.98 12.91
CA ALA A 391 -1.35 -24.60 13.22
C ALA A 391 -1.49 -24.32 14.73
N GLN A 392 -0.51 -23.61 15.30
CA GLN A 392 -0.59 -23.07 16.65
C GLN A 392 -1.18 -21.67 16.55
N ILE A 393 -2.37 -21.50 17.11
CA ILE A 393 -3.10 -20.23 17.11
C ILE A 393 -3.09 -19.67 18.53
N SER A 394 -2.94 -18.36 18.67
CA SER A 394 -3.01 -17.66 19.95
C SER A 394 -4.26 -18.06 20.73
N PRO A 395 -4.13 -18.39 22.03
CA PRO A 395 -5.27 -18.70 22.88
C PRO A 395 -6.14 -17.45 23.14
N SER A 396 -5.60 -16.25 22.94
CA SER A 396 -6.30 -14.98 23.07
C SER A 396 -5.88 -14.03 21.94
N LEU A 397 -6.40 -14.28 20.74
CA LEU A 397 -6.07 -13.52 19.53
C LEU A 397 -6.38 -12.02 19.65
N THR A 398 -7.50 -11.64 20.27
CA THR A 398 -7.86 -10.22 20.44
C THR A 398 -6.96 -9.49 21.43
N GLU A 399 -6.29 -10.22 22.33
CA GLU A 399 -5.31 -9.66 23.27
C GLU A 399 -3.88 -9.87 22.77
N LEU A 400 -3.72 -10.43 21.56
CA LEU A 400 -2.43 -10.71 20.92
C LEU A 400 -1.50 -11.54 21.81
N ALA A 401 -2.05 -12.52 22.55
CA ALA A 401 -1.22 -13.41 23.36
C ALA A 401 -0.25 -14.20 22.45
N PRO A 402 1.06 -14.14 22.67
CA PRO A 402 2.02 -14.68 21.72
C PRO A 402 2.01 -16.22 21.71
N VAL A 403 2.17 -16.80 20.52
CA VAL A 403 2.58 -18.19 20.32
C VAL A 403 4.06 -18.23 19.97
N LYS A 404 4.74 -19.31 20.32
CA LYS A 404 6.15 -19.48 19.99
C LYS A 404 6.27 -19.87 18.50
N PRO A 405 6.99 -19.09 17.66
CA PRO A 405 7.23 -19.48 16.26
C PRO A 405 7.88 -20.86 16.17
N ILE A 406 7.48 -21.66 15.18
CA ILE A 406 8.09 -22.97 14.94
C ILE A 406 9.56 -22.81 14.53
N VAL A 407 9.83 -21.80 13.69
CA VAL A 407 11.17 -21.32 13.32
C VAL A 407 11.20 -19.81 13.55
N ASN A 408 12.24 -19.28 14.20
CA ASN A 408 12.37 -17.84 14.45
C ASN A 408 13.29 -17.20 13.41
N LEU A 409 12.81 -16.16 12.74
CA LEU A 409 13.55 -15.38 11.73
C LEU A 409 14.60 -14.44 12.34
N ASP A 410 14.53 -14.14 13.64
CA ASP A 410 15.62 -13.44 14.35
C ASP A 410 16.96 -14.18 14.27
N MET A 411 16.95 -15.48 13.93
CA MET A 411 18.18 -16.27 13.69
C MET A 411 18.81 -15.99 12.31
N PHE A 412 18.19 -15.14 11.48
CA PHE A 412 18.51 -14.91 10.06
C PHE A 412 18.48 -13.42 9.64
N ASP A 413 18.47 -12.48 10.60
CA ASP A 413 18.41 -11.03 10.35
C ASP A 413 19.61 -10.51 9.51
N LYS A 414 19.30 -9.90 8.35
CA LYS A 414 20.23 -9.32 7.37
C LYS A 414 21.15 -8.21 7.91
N ARG A 415 20.91 -7.68 9.13
CA ARG A 415 21.77 -6.69 9.81
C ARG A 415 22.89 -7.33 10.62
N PHE A 416 22.77 -8.61 10.93
CA PHE A 416 23.86 -9.41 11.44
C PHE A 416 24.47 -10.11 10.25
N VAL A 417 25.71 -9.71 9.91
CA VAL A 417 26.51 -10.44 8.94
C VAL A 417 26.58 -11.89 9.39
N ASP A 418 25.99 -12.80 8.62
CA ASP A 418 26.26 -14.22 8.75
C ASP A 418 27.75 -14.44 8.43
N GLU A 419 28.58 -14.47 9.47
CA GLU A 419 29.81 -15.27 9.46
C GLU A 419 29.49 -16.78 9.60
N ARG A 420 28.20 -17.19 9.51
CA ARG A 420 27.75 -18.58 9.73
C ARG A 420 27.42 -19.36 8.45
N ASP A 421 27.94 -18.96 7.29
CA ASP A 421 27.86 -19.77 6.05
C ASP A 421 29.25 -20.20 5.50
N MET A 422 30.20 -20.49 6.41
CA MET A 422 31.52 -21.05 6.06
C MET A 422 31.91 -22.31 6.86
N ILE A 423 30.98 -22.99 7.55
CA ILE A 423 31.32 -24.22 8.31
C ILE A 423 30.38 -25.40 8.00
N SER A 424 30.08 -25.61 6.73
CA SER A 424 29.76 -26.95 6.21
C SER A 424 31.01 -27.68 5.69
N GLY A 425 32.20 -27.10 5.87
CA GLY A 425 33.48 -27.72 5.55
C GLY A 425 34.48 -27.61 6.70
N ILE A 426 34.39 -28.56 7.65
CA ILE A 426 35.25 -28.79 8.84
C ILE A 426 34.62 -28.27 10.16
N ASP A 427 33.76 -29.09 10.77
CA ASP A 427 33.27 -28.87 12.14
C ASP A 427 34.37 -29.20 13.17
N ASP A 428 35.13 -28.19 13.62
CA ASP A 428 36.16 -28.32 14.67
C ASP A 428 35.59 -28.38 16.10
N ARG A 429 34.26 -28.24 16.25
CA ARG A 429 33.62 -28.13 17.56
C ARG A 429 33.70 -29.47 18.29
N THR A 430 34.26 -29.42 19.49
CA THR A 430 34.42 -30.61 20.34
C THR A 430 33.05 -31.12 20.81
N ASN A 431 32.76 -32.40 20.55
CA ASN A 431 31.56 -33.06 21.08
C ASN A 431 31.77 -33.38 22.57
N LEU A 432 31.05 -32.69 23.45
CA LEU A 432 31.16 -32.86 24.90
C LEU A 432 30.80 -34.27 25.37
N LEU A 433 29.98 -35.01 24.60
CA LEU A 433 29.65 -36.40 24.90
C LEU A 433 30.79 -37.38 24.58
N GLU A 434 31.71 -37.01 23.68
CA GLU A 434 32.87 -37.83 23.28
C GLU A 434 34.12 -37.54 24.11
N MET A 435 34.15 -36.42 24.84
CA MET A 435 35.26 -36.07 25.75
C MET A 435 35.38 -37.03 26.92
N ASP A 436 36.58 -37.22 27.47
CA ASP A 436 36.76 -37.99 28.70
C ASP A 436 35.98 -37.35 29.89
N PRO A 437 35.38 -38.13 30.82
CA PRO A 437 34.70 -37.58 31.99
C PRO A 437 35.55 -36.59 32.80
N PHE A 438 36.85 -36.85 32.97
CA PHE A 438 37.73 -35.94 33.69
C PHE A 438 37.92 -34.64 32.91
N ASP A 439 38.09 -34.70 31.59
CA ASP A 439 38.19 -33.51 30.74
C ASP A 439 36.91 -32.65 30.79
N PHE A 440 35.74 -33.29 30.92
CA PHE A 440 34.47 -32.59 31.11
C PHE A 440 34.41 -31.86 32.46
N GLU A 441 34.85 -32.49 33.54
CA GLU A 441 34.96 -31.83 34.86
C GLU A 441 35.92 -30.64 34.81
N HIS A 442 37.08 -30.81 34.15
CA HIS A 442 38.04 -29.74 33.90
C HIS A 442 37.45 -28.58 33.09
N LEU A 443 36.67 -28.88 32.05
CA LEU A 443 35.97 -27.87 31.25
C LEU A 443 34.99 -27.06 32.10
N VAL A 444 34.19 -27.73 32.92
CA VAL A 444 33.24 -27.08 33.82
C VAL A 444 33.96 -26.22 34.86
N CYS A 445 35.06 -26.70 35.44
CA CYS A 445 35.90 -25.90 36.33
C CYS A 445 36.40 -24.62 35.64
N ASN A 446 36.97 -24.75 34.44
CA ASN A 446 37.48 -23.63 33.66
C ASN A 446 36.38 -22.63 33.26
N LEU A 447 35.17 -23.11 32.95
CA LEU A 447 34.03 -22.26 32.64
C LEU A 447 33.69 -21.36 33.83
N PHE A 448 33.57 -21.93 35.04
CA PHE A 448 33.28 -21.14 36.23
C PHE A 448 34.45 -20.23 36.64
N ALA A 449 35.70 -20.64 36.36
CA ALA A 449 36.86 -19.74 36.50
C ALA A 449 36.73 -18.50 35.60
N LYS A 450 36.39 -18.70 34.32
CA LYS A 450 36.20 -17.60 33.36
C LYS A 450 35.03 -16.67 33.71
N ILE A 451 33.98 -17.22 34.33
CA ILE A 451 32.83 -16.46 34.83
C ILE A 451 33.21 -15.61 36.07
N GLY A 452 34.42 -15.79 36.61
CA GLY A 452 34.97 -14.96 37.69
C GLY A 452 34.91 -15.61 39.08
N LEU A 453 34.69 -16.94 39.16
CA LEU A 453 34.77 -17.69 40.41
C LEU A 453 36.16 -18.29 40.62
N GLU A 454 36.65 -18.32 41.86
CA GLU A 454 37.87 -19.05 42.21
C GLU A 454 37.56 -20.54 42.32
N SER A 455 37.67 -21.27 41.21
CA SER A 455 37.31 -22.69 41.12
C SER A 455 38.53 -23.62 41.16
N LYS A 456 38.37 -24.76 41.85
CA LYS A 456 39.36 -25.85 41.91
C LYS A 456 38.67 -27.20 41.85
N LEU A 457 39.29 -28.13 41.12
CA LEU A 457 38.87 -29.53 41.10
C LEU A 457 39.17 -30.23 42.41
N THR A 458 38.27 -31.12 42.82
CA THR A 458 38.46 -31.98 43.99
C THR A 458 39.34 -33.18 43.63
N ARG A 459 40.16 -33.64 44.57
CA ARG A 459 41.03 -34.80 44.37
C ARG A 459 40.38 -36.03 45.00
N SER A 460 39.55 -36.72 44.23
CA SER A 460 38.94 -38.04 44.52
C SER A 460 37.51 -38.01 45.05
N SER A 461 36.72 -38.98 44.56
CA SER A 461 35.32 -39.30 44.84
C SER A 461 34.97 -39.64 46.31
N ARG A 462 35.84 -39.33 47.29
CA ARG A 462 35.57 -39.55 48.73
C ARG A 462 34.72 -38.43 49.35
N ASP A 463 34.60 -37.28 48.68
CA ASP A 463 33.89 -36.09 49.17
C ASP A 463 32.41 -36.05 48.72
N GLY A 464 31.74 -37.21 48.63
CA GLY A 464 30.28 -37.24 48.40
C GLY A 464 29.83 -36.78 47.00
N GLY A 465 30.70 -36.90 45.98
CA GLY A 465 30.35 -36.65 44.58
C GLY A 465 30.46 -35.19 44.11
N VAL A 466 31.27 -34.36 44.77
CA VAL A 466 31.64 -33.01 44.30
C VAL A 466 32.78 -33.09 43.30
N ASP A 467 32.61 -32.45 42.15
CA ASP A 467 33.64 -32.44 41.10
C ASP A 467 34.43 -31.11 41.12
N VAL A 468 33.75 -29.98 41.40
CA VAL A 468 34.39 -28.66 41.52
C VAL A 468 33.92 -27.93 42.78
N ILE A 469 34.87 -27.35 43.52
CA ILE A 469 34.58 -26.35 44.56
C ILE A 469 34.95 -24.99 44.00
N ALA A 470 34.00 -24.06 44.01
CA ALA A 470 34.23 -22.69 43.56
C ALA A 470 33.94 -21.69 44.68
N PHE A 471 34.75 -20.64 44.77
CA PHE A 471 34.54 -19.56 45.72
C PHE A 471 34.26 -18.25 44.98
N ASP A 472 33.14 -17.62 45.31
CA ASP A 472 32.82 -16.29 44.81
C ASP A 472 33.38 -15.24 45.78
N PRO A 473 34.35 -14.40 45.34
CA PRO A 473 35.03 -13.46 46.22
C PRO A 473 34.18 -12.24 46.61
N ARG A 474 32.95 -12.12 46.10
CA ARG A 474 32.07 -10.96 46.39
C ARG A 474 31.62 -10.95 47.86
N PRO A 475 31.89 -9.89 48.64
CA PRO A 475 31.72 -9.90 50.10
C PRO A 475 30.27 -9.95 50.63
N VAL A 476 29.26 -9.69 49.78
CA VAL A 476 27.83 -9.63 50.19
C VAL A 476 27.02 -10.82 49.69
N PHE A 477 27.35 -11.36 48.51
CA PHE A 477 26.60 -12.44 47.85
C PHE A 477 27.47 -13.66 47.54
N GLY A 478 28.77 -13.57 47.85
CA GLY A 478 29.74 -14.63 47.59
C GLY A 478 29.77 -15.68 48.68
N GLY A 479 30.72 -16.61 48.56
CA GLY A 479 30.79 -17.79 49.41
C GLY A 479 31.20 -19.03 48.63
N LYS A 480 31.12 -20.19 49.29
CA LYS A 480 31.49 -21.48 48.72
C LYS A 480 30.34 -22.06 47.90
N TYR A 481 30.65 -22.51 46.69
CA TYR A 481 29.78 -23.19 45.75
C TYR A 481 30.28 -24.62 45.55
N VAL A 482 29.34 -25.55 45.48
CA VAL A 482 29.62 -26.97 45.20
C VAL A 482 29.04 -27.29 43.83
N ILE A 483 29.88 -27.74 42.92
CA ILE A 483 29.48 -27.99 41.55
C ILE A 483 29.72 -29.47 41.25
N GLN A 484 28.70 -30.10 40.68
CA GLN A 484 28.75 -31.48 40.21
C GLN A 484 28.49 -31.49 38.71
N ALA A 485 29.32 -32.19 37.96
CA ALA A 485 29.29 -32.30 36.51
C ALA A 485 28.92 -33.75 36.11
N LYS A 486 27.78 -33.92 35.45
CA LYS A 486 27.28 -35.21 34.98
C LYS A 486 27.22 -35.26 33.45
N ARG A 487 28.21 -35.89 32.83
CA ARG A 487 28.21 -36.19 31.39
C ARG A 487 27.26 -37.36 31.10
N TYR A 488 25.96 -37.09 31.01
CA TYR A 488 24.92 -38.09 30.79
C TYR A 488 24.31 -37.95 29.39
N ARG A 489 23.79 -39.06 28.87
CA ARG A 489 22.98 -39.10 27.64
C ARG A 489 21.48 -38.98 27.98
N ASN A 490 21.05 -39.71 29.00
CA ASN A 490 19.67 -39.75 29.44
C ASN A 490 19.35 -38.65 30.47
N THR A 491 18.06 -38.35 30.60
CA THR A 491 17.53 -37.39 31.57
C THR A 491 18.04 -37.67 32.98
N VAL A 492 18.52 -36.63 33.66
CA VAL A 492 19.03 -36.72 35.02
C VAL A 492 17.87 -36.87 36.01
N GLU A 493 17.94 -37.92 36.83
CA GLU A 493 16.94 -38.25 37.84
C GLU A 493 17.04 -37.38 39.10
N VAL A 494 15.94 -37.31 39.86
CA VAL A 494 15.86 -36.52 41.11
C VAL A 494 16.86 -36.99 42.17
N ALA A 495 17.32 -38.25 42.13
CA ALA A 495 18.32 -38.77 43.05
C ALA A 495 19.62 -37.94 43.01
N ALA A 496 20.12 -37.60 41.81
CA ALA A 496 21.35 -36.81 41.67
C ALA A 496 21.21 -35.40 42.28
N VAL A 497 20.04 -34.77 42.13
CA VAL A 497 19.78 -33.43 42.72
C VAL A 497 19.69 -33.51 44.25
N ARG A 498 19.11 -34.59 44.79
CA ARG A 498 19.04 -34.85 46.24
C ARG A 498 20.41 -35.09 46.85
N ASP A 499 21.25 -35.86 46.16
CA ASP A 499 22.61 -36.14 46.59
C ASP A 499 23.44 -34.85 46.65
N LEU A 500 23.37 -34.02 45.59
CA LEU A 500 24.03 -32.70 45.57
C LEU A 500 23.57 -31.81 46.73
N TYR A 501 22.28 -31.82 47.06
CA TYR A 501 21.76 -31.04 48.17
C TYR A 501 22.34 -31.50 49.52
N GLY A 502 22.43 -32.81 49.74
CA GLY A 502 23.08 -33.37 50.94
C GLY A 502 24.55 -32.96 51.05
N THR A 503 25.27 -33.02 49.94
CA THR A 503 26.68 -32.64 49.88
C THR A 503 26.89 -31.14 50.10
N MET A 504 26.03 -30.28 49.54
CA MET A 504 26.06 -28.84 49.78
C MET A 504 25.87 -28.48 51.27
N MET A 505 24.97 -29.19 51.97
CA MET A 505 24.77 -29.01 53.41
C MET A 505 25.99 -29.46 54.22
N ASN A 506 26.59 -30.59 53.87
CA ASN A 506 27.79 -31.10 54.55
C ASN A 506 29.02 -30.19 54.35
N GLU A 507 29.17 -29.63 53.15
CA GLU A 507 30.28 -28.74 52.78
C GLU A 507 30.07 -27.28 53.23
N ASN A 508 28.93 -26.99 53.89
CA ASN A 508 28.45 -25.68 54.32
C ASN A 508 28.51 -24.62 53.21
N ALA A 509 28.04 -24.98 52.03
CA ALA A 509 28.09 -24.15 50.84
C ALA A 509 26.83 -23.30 50.65
N ALA A 510 27.02 -22.11 50.10
CA ALA A 510 25.96 -21.14 49.86
C ALA A 510 25.03 -21.56 48.72
N LYS A 511 25.55 -22.29 47.72
CA LYS A 511 24.78 -22.79 46.58
C LYS A 511 25.40 -24.06 45.97
N GLY A 512 24.54 -24.96 45.51
CA GLY A 512 24.89 -26.14 44.74
C GLY A 512 24.59 -25.92 43.26
N ILE A 513 25.42 -26.42 42.36
CA ILE A 513 25.20 -26.33 40.92
C ILE A 513 25.36 -27.72 40.30
N LEU A 514 24.34 -28.19 39.59
CA LEU A 514 24.41 -29.45 38.84
C LEU A 514 24.48 -29.13 37.35
N VAL A 515 25.59 -29.49 36.72
CA VAL A 515 25.83 -29.31 35.29
C VAL A 515 25.69 -30.65 34.58
N THR A 516 24.97 -30.69 33.46
CA THR A 516 24.87 -31.92 32.67
C THR A 516 24.88 -31.64 31.17
N THR A 517 25.31 -32.65 30.39
CA THR A 517 25.15 -32.68 28.94
C THR A 517 23.76 -33.12 28.48
N SER A 518 22.87 -33.53 29.40
CA SER A 518 21.49 -33.94 29.10
C SER A 518 20.48 -32.92 29.65
N THR A 519 19.25 -33.36 29.94
CA THR A 519 18.17 -32.56 30.51
C THR A 519 17.79 -33.05 31.91
N PHE A 520 17.08 -32.22 32.68
CA PHE A 520 16.54 -32.59 33.99
C PHE A 520 15.06 -32.94 33.90
N GLY A 521 14.65 -34.02 34.58
CA GLY A 521 13.24 -34.42 34.67
C GLY A 521 12.39 -33.44 35.49
N PRO A 522 11.03 -33.50 35.37
CA PRO A 522 10.12 -32.66 36.13
C PRO A 522 10.32 -32.73 37.65
N ASP A 523 10.57 -33.94 38.19
CA ASP A 523 10.81 -34.15 39.61
C ASP A 523 12.13 -33.54 40.10
N ALA A 524 13.17 -33.57 39.26
CA ALA A 524 14.47 -32.96 39.53
C ALA A 524 14.36 -31.43 39.61
N ARG A 525 13.66 -30.82 38.64
CA ARG A 525 13.37 -29.37 38.63
C ARG A 525 12.46 -28.97 39.80
N GLY A 526 11.45 -29.78 40.09
CA GLY A 526 10.55 -29.57 41.22
C GLY A 526 11.26 -29.61 42.56
N PHE A 527 12.23 -30.51 42.74
CA PHE A 527 13.03 -30.57 43.97
C PHE A 527 13.95 -29.36 44.15
N ALA A 528 14.48 -28.79 43.05
CA ALA A 528 15.42 -27.67 43.08
C ALA A 528 14.77 -26.29 43.28
N LYS A 529 13.51 -26.10 42.84
CA LYS A 529 12.81 -24.79 42.78
C LYS A 529 12.91 -23.91 44.02
N ASP A 530 12.88 -24.51 45.22
CA ASP A 530 12.89 -23.78 46.50
C ASP A 530 14.15 -24.05 47.34
N LYS A 531 15.22 -24.53 46.71
CA LYS A 531 16.51 -24.81 47.35
C LYS A 531 17.60 -23.98 46.68
N PRO A 532 18.73 -23.69 47.36
CA PRO A 532 19.85 -23.01 46.74
C PRO A 532 20.62 -23.98 45.81
N ILE A 533 19.94 -24.52 44.81
CA ILE A 533 20.46 -25.44 43.80
C ILE A 533 20.16 -24.83 42.43
N GLU A 534 21.19 -24.68 41.60
CA GLU A 534 21.07 -24.32 40.19
C GLU A 534 21.19 -25.57 39.32
N LEU A 535 20.34 -25.67 38.29
CA LEU A 535 20.36 -26.77 37.33
C LEU A 535 20.76 -26.22 35.95
N ILE A 536 21.92 -26.66 35.44
CA ILE A 536 22.45 -26.25 34.14
C ILE A 536 22.38 -27.48 33.21
N ASP A 537 21.38 -27.50 32.33
CA ASP A 537 21.20 -28.55 31.33
C ASP A 537 22.09 -28.31 30.10
N GLY A 538 22.11 -29.27 29.17
CA GLY A 538 23.00 -29.24 28.01
C GLY A 538 22.84 -27.97 27.16
N THR A 539 21.62 -27.48 26.99
CA THR A 539 21.33 -26.24 26.25
C THR A 539 21.91 -25.03 26.96
N ASN A 540 21.68 -24.91 28.27
CA ASN A 540 22.23 -23.80 29.07
C ASN A 540 23.76 -23.86 29.17
N LEU A 541 24.33 -25.06 29.24
CA LEU A 541 25.78 -25.27 29.26
C LEU A 541 26.42 -24.78 27.95
N LEU A 542 25.86 -25.15 26.80
CA LEU A 542 26.35 -24.69 25.49
C LEU A 542 26.28 -23.16 25.37
N TYR A 543 25.18 -22.56 25.80
CA TYR A 543 25.03 -21.11 25.86
C TYR A 543 26.12 -20.45 26.73
N MET A 544 26.36 -20.99 27.94
CA MET A 544 27.39 -20.44 28.84
C MET A 544 28.81 -20.59 28.27
N LEU A 545 29.12 -21.69 27.57
CA LEU A 545 30.41 -21.89 26.91
C LEU A 545 30.61 -20.89 25.76
N GLU A 546 29.58 -20.66 24.94
CA GLU A 546 29.61 -19.70 23.83
C GLU A 546 29.86 -18.27 24.32
N GLN A 547 29.22 -17.85 25.41
CA GLN A 547 29.46 -16.55 26.06
C GLN A 547 30.92 -16.35 26.49
N GLN A 548 31.67 -17.44 26.70
CA GLN A 548 33.08 -17.42 27.08
C GLN A 548 34.03 -17.70 25.89
N GLY A 549 33.50 -17.67 24.66
CA GLY A 549 34.23 -17.91 23.41
C GLY A 549 34.65 -19.38 23.22
N ILE A 550 34.06 -20.32 23.96
CA ILE A 550 34.36 -21.75 23.86
C ILE A 550 33.34 -22.40 22.94
N ARG A 551 33.80 -22.91 21.80
CA ARG A 551 32.94 -23.58 20.81
C ARG A 551 32.82 -25.07 21.14
N ALA A 552 31.62 -25.53 21.49
CA ALA A 552 31.33 -26.91 21.83
C ALA A 552 29.99 -27.36 21.23
N LYS A 553 29.79 -28.68 21.12
CA LYS A 553 28.52 -29.28 20.69
C LYS A 553 28.16 -30.47 21.59
N ILE A 554 26.87 -30.80 21.66
CA ILE A 554 26.36 -32.02 22.31
C ILE A 554 25.58 -32.78 21.25
N ILE A 555 26.20 -33.82 20.68
CA ILE A 555 25.55 -34.71 19.72
C ILE A 555 25.58 -36.11 20.31
N ILE A 556 24.40 -36.72 20.43
CA ILE A 556 24.29 -38.13 20.82
C ILE A 556 24.67 -38.95 19.58
N PRO A 557 25.79 -39.70 19.58
CA PRO A 557 26.19 -40.50 18.44
C PRO A 557 25.25 -41.68 18.20
#